data_AF-A0A8C5CRN8-F1
#
_entry.id   AF-A0A8C5CRN8-F1
#
_cell.length_a   1.000
_cell.length_b   1.000
_cell.length_c   1.000
_cell.angle_alpha   90.00
_cell.angle_beta   90.00
_cell.angle_gamma   90.00
#
_symmetry.space_group_name_H-M   'P 1'
#
loop_
_entity.id
_entity.type
_entity.pdbx_description
1 polymer ?
#
loop_
_entity_poly.entity_id
_entity_poly.type
_entity_poly.pdbx_seq_one_letter_code
_entity_poly.pdbx_strand_id
1 'polypeptide(L)'
;MTEDATLFSIAALHTALFLESVWLTASSIDVPLRGAAVQSSTLPGWSAGHTIDGSCSSGGLDSCSHTGQMDNPWWRLHLDGVYRVSVIEITNMYLTRKWLDGVEIHIGNSLVNNGNDNPRCAIIHDVPDGLTQTVHCWGMEGMYVNFYKPFNTTYLMLCEVKVYGGRNPFYQSNIAVPLRGAAVQSSTAKGWTAGRAIDGSCSSGTDSCTHTSEMDNPWWRLQLDGVYRVSVIEITNRITSRDRLDGVEIHIGNSLVNNGNDNPRCAIIHDVPDGLTQTVHCWGMEGMYVNFYKPFNTTVLTLCEVKVYGDFVATYIHTSVAVTDVCTVCMFYV
;
A
#
# COMPACT_ATOMS: atom_id res chain seq x y z
N MET A 1 9.79 -9.26 -63.85
CA MET A 1 9.87 -9.75 -62.46
C MET A 1 10.60 -8.71 -61.62
N THR A 2 9.91 -7.66 -61.18
CA THR A 2 10.44 -6.71 -60.18
C THR A 2 9.30 -5.76 -59.76
N GLU A 3 8.43 -6.22 -58.88
CA GLU A 3 7.59 -5.38 -58.02
C GLU A 3 7.31 -6.19 -56.76
N ASP A 4 8.29 -6.31 -55.86
CA ASP A 4 8.05 -6.96 -54.55
C ASP A 4 9.11 -6.66 -53.47
N ALA A 5 9.90 -5.59 -53.61
CA ALA A 5 10.97 -5.26 -52.66
C ALA A 5 10.76 -3.93 -51.90
N THR A 6 9.76 -3.12 -52.28
CA THR A 6 9.54 -1.79 -51.67
C THR A 6 8.43 -1.75 -50.62
N LEU A 7 7.53 -2.75 -50.57
CA LEU A 7 6.48 -2.82 -49.54
C LEU A 7 6.96 -3.38 -48.19
N PHE A 8 8.03 -4.19 -48.16
CA PHE A 8 8.55 -4.76 -46.92
C PHE A 8 9.40 -3.79 -46.09
N SER A 9 9.87 -2.68 -46.67
CA SER A 9 10.65 -1.68 -45.93
C SER A 9 9.81 -0.58 -45.27
N ILE A 10 8.52 -0.43 -45.61
CA ILE A 10 7.65 0.59 -44.99
C ILE A 10 6.89 0.03 -43.77
N ALA A 11 6.64 -1.28 -43.74
CA ALA A 11 6.02 -1.96 -42.59
C ALA A 11 6.99 -2.12 -41.40
N ALA A 12 8.30 -2.18 -41.65
CA ALA A 12 9.33 -2.29 -40.61
C ALA A 12 9.66 -0.95 -39.93
N LEU A 13 9.36 0.20 -40.56
CA LEU A 13 9.55 1.51 -39.95
C LEU A 13 8.38 1.94 -39.04
N HIS A 14 7.16 1.44 -39.29
CA HIS A 14 5.99 1.78 -38.47
C HIS A 14 5.85 0.95 -37.19
N THR A 15 6.49 -0.23 -37.11
CA THR A 15 6.53 -1.03 -35.88
C THR A 15 7.67 -0.62 -34.94
N ALA A 16 8.71 0.07 -35.45
CA ALA A 16 9.79 0.62 -34.63
C ALA A 16 9.37 1.92 -33.91
N LEU A 17 8.53 2.75 -34.53
CA LEU A 17 8.08 4.02 -33.93
C LEU A 17 6.93 3.87 -32.92
N PHE A 18 6.31 2.69 -32.81
CA PHE A 18 5.28 2.42 -31.79
C PHE A 18 5.82 1.77 -30.51
N LEU A 19 7.07 1.29 -30.53
CA LEU A 19 7.77 0.76 -29.36
C LEU A 19 8.71 1.79 -28.71
N GLU A 20 9.07 2.86 -29.41
CA GLU A 20 9.78 4.02 -28.82
C GLU A 20 8.84 5.10 -28.27
N SER A 21 7.58 5.17 -28.72
CA SER A 21 6.63 6.20 -28.26
C SER A 21 5.90 5.88 -26.96
N VAL A 22 6.06 4.68 -26.39
CA VAL A 22 5.50 4.33 -25.06
C VAL A 22 6.44 4.71 -23.92
N TRP A 23 7.68 5.12 -24.22
CA TRP A 23 8.67 5.52 -23.21
C TRP A 23 8.65 7.01 -22.84
N LEU A 24 7.76 7.81 -23.45
CA LEU A 24 7.74 9.27 -23.25
C LEU A 24 6.64 9.79 -22.30
N THR A 25 5.92 8.93 -21.60
CA THR A 25 5.01 9.38 -20.52
C THR A 25 5.10 8.58 -19.23
N ALA A 26 6.12 7.73 -19.06
CA ALA A 26 6.58 7.45 -17.71
C ALA A 26 7.26 8.75 -17.26
N SER A 27 6.47 9.67 -16.69
CA SER A 27 7.03 10.79 -15.94
C SER A 27 8.14 10.18 -15.10
N SER A 28 9.38 10.61 -15.34
CA SER A 28 10.42 10.44 -14.35
C SER A 28 9.87 11.14 -13.13
N ILE A 29 9.19 10.39 -12.28
CA ILE A 29 9.04 10.78 -10.90
C ILE A 29 10.44 10.54 -10.37
N ASP A 30 11.32 11.50 -10.68
CA ASP A 30 12.35 11.89 -9.76
C ASP A 30 11.54 12.32 -8.54
N VAL A 31 11.17 11.34 -7.69
CA VAL A 31 10.63 11.66 -6.38
C VAL A 31 11.80 12.43 -5.79
N PRO A 32 11.71 13.73 -5.49
CA PRO A 32 12.66 14.28 -4.54
C PRO A 32 12.40 13.46 -3.28
N LEU A 33 13.22 12.43 -3.02
CA LEU A 33 12.86 11.25 -2.22
C LEU A 33 12.14 11.69 -0.95
N ARG A 34 10.80 11.63 -0.97
CA ARG A 34 9.96 11.88 0.20
C ARG A 34 9.87 10.57 0.95
N GLY A 35 11.02 10.13 1.42
CA GLY A 35 11.16 8.87 2.10
C GLY A 35 12.32 8.92 3.08
N ALA A 36 12.32 7.97 3.99
CA ALA A 36 13.39 7.82 4.97
C ALA A 36 14.03 6.45 4.79
N ALA A 37 15.33 6.44 4.56
CA ALA A 37 16.12 5.23 4.51
C ALA A 37 16.66 4.87 5.90
N VAL A 38 16.61 3.59 6.24
CA VAL A 38 17.18 3.02 7.47
C VAL A 38 17.87 1.69 7.15
N GLN A 39 18.80 1.27 7.98
CA GLN A 39 19.55 0.03 7.78
C GLN A 39 19.79 -0.70 9.10
N SER A 40 20.07 -2.00 9.02
CA SER A 40 20.19 -2.92 10.16
C SER A 40 21.30 -2.54 11.15
N SER A 41 22.38 -1.95 10.66
CA SER A 41 23.44 -1.33 11.45
C SER A 41 24.14 -0.28 10.60
N THR A 42 24.80 0.71 11.22
CA THR A 42 25.45 1.80 10.49
C THR A 42 26.91 1.90 10.91
N LEU A 43 27.84 1.77 9.96
CA LEU A 43 29.23 2.16 10.20
C LEU A 43 29.32 3.70 10.31
N PRO A 44 30.19 4.24 11.17
CA PRO A 44 30.35 5.69 11.31
C PRO A 44 30.63 6.36 9.97
N GLY A 45 29.77 7.31 9.58
CA GLY A 45 29.88 8.03 8.30
C GLY A 45 29.18 7.40 7.10
N TRP A 46 28.52 6.24 7.24
CA TRP A 46 27.91 5.51 6.12
C TRP A 46 26.38 5.35 6.28
N SER A 47 25.69 6.49 6.44
CA SER A 47 24.25 6.52 6.71
C SER A 47 23.43 5.88 5.59
N ALA A 48 22.31 5.23 5.96
CA ALA A 48 21.34 4.72 5.00
C ALA A 48 20.80 5.82 4.06
N GLY A 49 20.76 7.08 4.52
CA GLY A 49 20.27 8.21 3.74
C GLY A 49 21.16 8.62 2.56
N HIS A 50 22.43 8.19 2.53
CA HIS A 50 23.34 8.54 1.43
C HIS A 50 22.94 7.90 0.10
N THR A 51 22.07 6.89 0.10
CA THR A 51 21.65 6.17 -1.12
C THR A 51 20.40 6.72 -1.76
N ILE A 52 19.88 7.80 -1.21
CA ILE A 52 18.64 8.46 -1.64
C ILE A 52 18.84 9.97 -1.73
N ASP A 53 20.09 10.41 -1.90
CA ASP A 53 20.46 11.82 -1.98
C ASP A 53 20.51 12.35 -3.43
N GLY A 54 20.31 11.46 -4.43
CA GLY A 54 20.33 11.78 -5.85
C GLY A 54 21.72 11.68 -6.50
N SER A 55 22.76 11.31 -5.73
CA SER A 55 24.15 11.25 -6.19
C SER A 55 24.55 9.83 -6.57
N CYS A 56 24.78 9.58 -7.87
CA CYS A 56 25.31 8.30 -8.34
C CYS A 56 26.83 8.12 -8.12
N SER A 57 27.46 8.87 -7.20
CA SER A 57 28.89 8.79 -6.96
C SER A 57 29.25 7.51 -6.20
N SER A 58 30.23 6.76 -6.72
CA SER A 58 30.47 5.37 -6.30
C SER A 58 31.74 5.18 -5.45
N GLY A 59 32.21 6.21 -4.73
CA GLY A 59 33.56 6.19 -4.15
C GLY A 59 33.84 7.03 -2.89
N GLY A 60 32.84 7.62 -2.24
CA GLY A 60 33.03 8.45 -1.04
C GLY A 60 32.28 7.93 0.19
N LEU A 61 32.73 8.34 1.40
CA LEU A 61 31.98 8.14 2.65
C LEU A 61 30.56 8.73 2.57
N ASP A 62 30.44 9.85 1.85
CA ASP A 62 29.22 10.64 1.78
C ASP A 62 28.26 10.17 0.66
N SER A 63 28.57 9.07 -0.04
CA SER A 63 27.82 8.66 -1.24
C SER A 63 27.30 7.23 -1.24
N CYS A 64 27.56 6.46 -0.18
CA CYS A 64 27.05 5.09 -0.06
C CYS A 64 26.62 4.81 1.38
N SER A 65 25.67 3.90 1.55
CA SER A 65 25.35 3.30 2.84
C SER A 65 26.21 2.07 3.10
N HIS A 66 26.54 1.79 4.36
CA HIS A 66 27.31 0.61 4.74
C HIS A 66 26.90 0.09 6.11
N THR A 67 26.50 -1.19 6.16
CA THR A 67 26.22 -1.87 7.43
C THR A 67 27.50 -2.33 8.12
N GLY A 68 27.47 -2.53 9.44
CA GLY A 68 28.49 -3.36 10.07
C GLY A 68 28.45 -4.81 9.54
N GLN A 69 29.50 -5.59 9.82
CA GLN A 69 29.47 -7.02 9.52
C GLN A 69 28.46 -7.68 10.45
N MET A 70 27.45 -8.33 9.89
CA MET A 70 26.43 -9.01 10.67
C MET A 70 25.75 -10.11 9.86
N ASP A 71 24.99 -10.95 10.54
CA ASP A 71 24.10 -11.89 9.88
C ASP A 71 22.91 -11.14 9.28
N ASN A 72 22.59 -11.49 8.04
CA ASN A 72 21.37 -11.05 7.36
C ASN A 72 21.20 -9.51 7.32
N PRO A 73 22.21 -8.74 6.87
CA PRO A 73 22.12 -7.28 6.85
C PRO A 73 21.02 -6.83 5.88
N TRP A 74 20.40 -5.69 6.22
CA TRP A 74 19.32 -5.12 5.41
C TRP A 74 19.34 -3.60 5.38
N TRP A 75 18.82 -3.05 4.29
CA TRP A 75 18.53 -1.63 4.09
C TRP A 75 17.08 -1.49 3.65
N ARG A 76 16.37 -0.47 4.12
CA ARG A 76 14.96 -0.23 3.81
C ARG A 76 14.70 1.23 3.52
N LEU A 77 13.99 1.48 2.42
CA LEU A 77 13.32 2.73 2.12
C LEU A 77 11.88 2.69 2.60
N HIS A 78 11.45 3.73 3.32
CA HIS A 78 10.04 4.01 3.60
C HIS A 78 9.57 5.16 2.71
N LEU A 79 8.61 4.90 1.82
CA LEU A 79 7.96 5.88 0.93
C LEU A 79 6.85 6.63 1.68
N ASP A 80 6.49 7.84 1.23
CA ASP A 80 5.40 8.65 1.80
C ASP A 80 3.96 8.17 1.49
N GLY A 81 3.83 6.97 0.95
CA GLY A 81 2.56 6.34 0.63
C GLY A 81 2.78 4.99 -0.02
N VAL A 82 1.69 4.35 -0.43
CA VAL A 82 1.75 3.09 -1.18
C VAL A 82 1.91 3.41 -2.66
N TYR A 83 2.95 2.83 -3.28
CA TYR A 83 3.25 2.98 -4.70
C TYR A 83 3.13 1.65 -5.42
N ARG A 84 2.89 1.71 -6.73
CA ARG A 84 3.12 0.60 -7.66
C ARG A 84 4.51 0.75 -8.24
N VAL A 85 5.47 0.06 -7.63
CA VAL A 85 6.89 0.13 -7.97
C VAL A 85 7.15 -0.66 -9.24
N SER A 86 7.50 0.04 -10.32
CA SER A 86 7.74 -0.56 -11.64
C SER A 86 9.19 -0.92 -11.87
N VAL A 87 10.11 -0.06 -11.46
CA VAL A 87 11.54 -0.18 -11.75
C VAL A 87 12.34 0.30 -10.55
N ILE A 88 13.46 -0.37 -10.25
CA ILE A 88 14.44 0.06 -9.28
C ILE A 88 15.80 0.12 -9.97
N GLU A 89 16.54 1.21 -9.79
CA GLU A 89 17.94 1.33 -10.23
C GLU A 89 18.87 1.33 -9.01
N ILE A 90 19.95 0.56 -9.10
CA ILE A 90 20.85 0.29 -7.99
C ILE A 90 22.27 0.53 -8.45
N THR A 91 22.98 1.44 -7.78
CA THR A 91 24.39 1.72 -8.06
C THR A 91 25.28 1.01 -7.06
N ASN A 92 26.24 0.23 -7.57
CA ASN A 92 27.23 -0.47 -6.76
C ASN A 92 28.47 0.40 -6.49
N MET A 93 29.21 0.07 -5.44
CA MET A 93 30.49 0.69 -5.12
C MET A 93 31.58 0.28 -6.14
N TYR A 94 32.57 1.14 -6.36
CA TYR A 94 33.65 0.98 -7.34
C TYR A 94 34.69 -0.13 -7.03
N LEU A 95 34.64 -0.82 -5.89
CA LEU A 95 35.71 -1.76 -5.46
C LEU A 95 35.22 -3.07 -4.85
N THR A 96 33.91 -3.37 -4.85
CA THR A 96 33.33 -4.45 -4.02
C THR A 96 32.15 -5.18 -4.68
N ARG A 97 32.27 -5.55 -5.96
CA ARG A 97 31.27 -6.29 -6.78
C ARG A 97 30.56 -7.43 -6.07
N LYS A 98 31.29 -8.17 -5.23
CA LYS A 98 30.82 -9.42 -4.60
C LYS A 98 29.76 -9.21 -3.51
N TRP A 99 29.56 -7.98 -3.02
CA TRP A 99 28.71 -7.77 -1.86
C TRP A 99 27.22 -7.58 -2.19
N LEU A 100 26.86 -7.33 -3.45
CA LEU A 100 25.47 -7.32 -3.90
C LEU A 100 24.96 -8.67 -4.41
N ASP A 101 25.83 -9.63 -4.71
CA ASP A 101 25.41 -10.98 -5.12
C ASP A 101 24.59 -11.66 -4.00
N GLY A 102 23.43 -12.18 -4.36
CA GLY A 102 22.46 -12.81 -3.45
C GLY A 102 21.62 -11.84 -2.62
N VAL A 103 21.70 -10.53 -2.86
CA VAL A 103 20.78 -9.57 -2.21
C VAL A 103 19.39 -9.71 -2.81
N GLU A 104 18.40 -9.92 -1.95
CA GLU A 104 16.99 -9.98 -2.30
C GLU A 104 16.35 -8.59 -2.18
N ILE A 105 15.51 -8.24 -3.15
CA ILE A 105 14.72 -7.01 -3.14
C ILE A 105 13.28 -7.38 -2.80
N HIS A 106 12.72 -6.80 -1.75
CA HIS A 106 11.35 -7.04 -1.31
C HIS A 106 10.54 -5.76 -1.30
N ILE A 107 9.28 -5.84 -1.71
CA ILE A 107 8.39 -4.68 -1.82
C ILE A 107 7.05 -5.03 -1.20
N GLY A 108 6.57 -4.19 -0.30
CA GLY A 108 5.26 -4.37 0.32
C GLY A 108 4.93 -3.35 1.40
N ASN A 109 3.89 -3.65 2.16
CA ASN A 109 3.33 -2.78 3.19
C ASN A 109 3.60 -3.30 4.62
N SER A 110 4.28 -4.44 4.75
CA SER A 110 4.55 -5.08 6.04
C SER A 110 5.91 -4.68 6.60
N LEU A 111 5.99 -4.57 7.93
CA LEU A 111 7.24 -4.41 8.68
C LEU A 111 7.69 -5.69 9.40
N VAL A 112 7.03 -6.84 9.16
CA VAL A 112 7.50 -8.15 9.65
C VAL A 112 8.93 -8.36 9.24
N ASN A 113 9.78 -8.77 10.18
CA ASN A 113 11.20 -8.96 9.92
C ASN A 113 11.80 -7.72 9.24
N ASN A 114 11.46 -6.53 9.73
CA ASN A 114 11.84 -5.25 9.13
C ASN A 114 11.38 -5.04 7.67
N GLY A 115 10.39 -5.79 7.19
CA GLY A 115 9.92 -5.75 5.81
C GLY A 115 10.64 -6.72 4.87
N ASN A 116 11.58 -7.53 5.38
CA ASN A 116 12.30 -8.54 4.60
C ASN A 116 11.39 -9.73 4.21
N ASP A 117 10.23 -9.87 4.87
CA ASP A 117 9.24 -10.93 4.56
C ASP A 117 8.19 -10.47 3.53
N ASN A 118 8.27 -9.22 3.04
CA ASN A 118 7.41 -8.78 1.93
C ASN A 118 7.70 -9.62 0.67
N PRO A 119 6.76 -9.68 -0.29
CA PRO A 119 6.99 -10.35 -1.56
C PRO A 119 8.29 -9.92 -2.23
N ARG A 120 9.07 -10.90 -2.69
CA ARG A 120 10.37 -10.68 -3.35
C ARG A 120 10.17 -10.24 -4.80
N CYS A 121 10.66 -9.05 -5.14
CA CYS A 121 10.74 -8.56 -6.51
C CYS A 121 11.82 -9.32 -7.30
N ALA A 122 13.04 -9.37 -6.78
CA ALA A 122 14.19 -9.93 -7.49
C ALA A 122 15.28 -10.41 -6.53
N ILE A 123 16.24 -11.16 -7.08
CA ILE A 123 17.53 -11.44 -6.47
C ILE A 123 18.59 -10.80 -7.35
N ILE A 124 19.50 -10.04 -6.76
CA ILE A 124 20.65 -9.46 -7.44
C ILE A 124 21.71 -10.54 -7.56
N HIS A 125 22.16 -10.82 -8.79
CA HIS A 125 23.24 -11.78 -9.04
C HIS A 125 24.57 -11.09 -9.31
N ASP A 126 24.54 -9.92 -9.93
CA ASP A 126 25.74 -9.18 -10.28
C ASP A 126 25.42 -7.73 -10.66
N VAL A 127 26.16 -6.80 -10.07
CA VAL A 127 26.20 -5.38 -10.46
C VAL A 127 27.67 -5.02 -10.59
N PRO A 128 28.20 -4.74 -11.80
CA PRO A 128 29.61 -4.39 -11.96
C PRO A 128 30.03 -3.19 -11.08
N ASP A 129 31.31 -3.16 -10.71
CA ASP A 129 31.87 -2.12 -9.85
C ASP A 129 31.57 -0.71 -10.39
N GLY A 130 30.97 0.14 -9.56
CA GLY A 130 30.66 1.53 -9.89
C GLY A 130 29.55 1.71 -10.94
N LEU A 131 28.89 0.65 -11.39
CA LEU A 131 27.80 0.73 -12.37
C LEU A 131 26.43 0.66 -11.70
N THR A 132 25.43 1.13 -12.45
CA THR A 132 24.02 1.04 -12.11
C THR A 132 23.37 -0.15 -12.82
N GLN A 133 22.60 -0.94 -12.10
CA GLN A 133 21.74 -1.98 -12.66
C GLN A 133 20.27 -1.59 -12.49
N THR A 134 19.49 -1.84 -13.55
CA THR A 134 18.04 -1.66 -13.55
C THR A 134 17.34 -3.00 -13.27
N VAL A 135 16.39 -2.99 -12.34
CA VAL A 135 15.56 -4.14 -11.95
C VAL A 135 14.10 -3.80 -12.21
N HIS A 136 13.38 -4.68 -12.90
CA HIS A 136 11.95 -4.52 -13.16
C HIS A 136 11.12 -5.24 -12.09
N CYS A 137 10.30 -4.49 -11.35
CA CYS A 137 9.39 -5.00 -10.31
C CYS A 137 7.92 -5.00 -10.72
N TRP A 138 7.62 -4.71 -11.99
CA TRP A 138 6.31 -4.97 -12.62
C TRP A 138 5.09 -4.37 -11.89
N GLY A 139 5.27 -3.27 -11.19
CA GLY A 139 4.19 -2.57 -10.50
C GLY A 139 3.84 -3.16 -9.14
N MET A 140 4.76 -3.89 -8.50
CA MET A 140 4.59 -4.40 -7.14
C MET A 140 4.16 -3.28 -6.19
N GLU A 141 3.15 -3.58 -5.38
CA GLU A 141 2.54 -2.61 -4.48
C GLU A 141 3.30 -2.58 -3.15
N GLY A 142 3.73 -1.41 -2.70
CA GLY A 142 4.36 -1.26 -1.40
C GLY A 142 4.70 0.19 -1.03
N MET A 143 4.76 0.45 0.27
CA MET A 143 5.38 1.64 0.85
C MET A 143 6.80 1.37 1.38
N TYR A 144 7.19 0.10 1.50
CA TYR A 144 8.52 -0.32 1.91
C TYR A 144 9.24 -1.02 0.76
N VAL A 145 10.48 -0.60 0.50
CA VAL A 145 11.40 -1.28 -0.41
C VAL A 145 12.62 -1.71 0.39
N ASN A 146 12.83 -3.02 0.47
CA ASN A 146 13.87 -3.64 1.28
C ASN A 146 14.92 -4.30 0.39
N PHE A 147 16.18 -4.14 0.78
CA PHE A 147 17.32 -4.90 0.28
C PHE A 147 17.80 -5.77 1.43
N TYR A 148 17.75 -7.08 1.25
CA TYR A 148 17.99 -8.07 2.30
C TYR A 148 19.00 -9.10 1.83
N LYS A 149 20.06 -9.35 2.59
CA LYS A 149 21.08 -10.34 2.22
C LYS A 149 21.01 -11.58 3.12
N PRO A 150 20.19 -12.58 2.81
CA PRO A 150 19.95 -13.71 3.70
C PRO A 150 21.12 -14.70 3.79
N PHE A 151 21.14 -15.46 4.89
CA PHE A 151 21.97 -16.64 5.16
C PHE A 151 23.48 -16.40 5.08
N ASN A 152 23.96 -15.20 5.41
CA ASN A 152 25.38 -14.86 5.33
C ASN A 152 25.78 -13.81 6.38
N THR A 153 26.93 -14.02 7.02
CA THR A 153 27.61 -13.02 7.86
C THR A 153 28.41 -12.09 6.96
N THR A 154 27.86 -10.94 6.64
CA THR A 154 28.39 -10.09 5.56
C THR A 154 28.08 -8.62 5.79
N TYR A 155 28.41 -7.79 4.80
CA TYR A 155 28.09 -6.38 4.73
C TYR A 155 27.02 -6.17 3.67
N LEU A 156 26.18 -5.14 3.85
CA LEU A 156 25.38 -4.58 2.77
C LEU A 156 25.86 -3.17 2.49
N MET A 157 26.19 -2.93 1.21
CA MET A 157 26.52 -1.62 0.69
C MET A 157 25.71 -1.34 -0.55
N LEU A 158 25.19 -0.13 -0.60
CA LEU A 158 24.43 0.44 -1.70
C LEU A 158 24.95 1.86 -1.87
N CYS A 159 25.17 2.33 -3.10
CA CYS A 159 25.60 3.70 -3.33
C CYS A 159 24.44 4.60 -3.74
N GLU A 160 23.56 4.11 -4.61
CA GLU A 160 22.35 4.86 -4.96
C GLU A 160 21.22 3.89 -5.24
N VAL A 161 20.03 4.20 -4.73
CA VAL A 161 18.79 3.46 -4.95
C VAL A 161 17.73 4.42 -5.46
N LYS A 162 17.36 4.28 -6.73
CA LYS A 162 16.24 5.03 -7.33
C LYS A 162 15.05 4.10 -7.51
N VAL A 163 13.88 4.54 -7.03
CA VAL A 163 12.64 3.78 -7.11
C VAL A 163 11.67 4.52 -8.01
N TYR A 164 11.27 3.85 -9.10
CA TYR A 164 10.34 4.37 -10.09
C TYR A 164 9.01 3.64 -9.99
N GLY A 165 7.93 4.40 -10.08
CA GLY A 165 6.57 3.88 -10.01
C GLY A 165 5.55 5.00 -9.92
N GLY A 166 4.27 4.64 -9.85
CA GLY A 166 3.18 5.58 -9.63
C GLY A 166 2.58 5.43 -8.24
N ARG A 167 2.18 6.55 -7.61
CA ARG A 167 1.42 6.49 -6.35
C ARG A 167 0.13 5.70 -6.60
N ASN A 168 -0.18 4.78 -5.70
CA ASN A 168 -1.33 3.91 -5.89
C ASN A 168 -2.64 4.70 -5.66
N PRO A 169 -3.49 4.88 -6.67
CA PRO A 169 -4.69 5.71 -6.55
C PRO A 169 -5.74 5.11 -5.61
N PHE A 170 -5.61 3.84 -5.23
CA PHE A 170 -6.51 3.21 -4.27
C PHE A 170 -6.25 3.61 -2.81
N TYR A 171 -5.14 4.30 -2.52
CA TYR A 171 -4.70 4.74 -1.19
C TYR A 171 -4.80 6.26 -0.99
N GLN A 172 -5.78 6.92 -1.64
CA GLN A 172 -5.88 8.39 -1.66
C GLN A 172 -5.99 9.02 -0.27
N SER A 173 -6.93 8.57 0.57
CA SER A 173 -7.14 9.10 1.92
C SER A 173 -7.74 8.03 2.83
N ASN A 174 -7.22 7.94 4.06
CA ASN A 174 -7.83 7.07 5.08
C ASN A 174 -9.07 7.78 5.64
N ILE A 175 -10.24 7.39 5.14
CA ILE A 175 -11.54 7.99 5.46
C ILE A 175 -12.08 7.58 6.84
N ALA A 176 -11.44 6.61 7.52
CA ALA A 176 -11.84 6.19 8.86
C ALA A 176 -11.29 7.11 9.98
N VAL A 177 -10.09 7.67 9.80
CA VAL A 177 -9.37 8.46 10.83
C VAL A 177 -10.12 9.71 11.32
N PRO A 178 -10.84 10.48 10.46
CA PRO A 178 -11.60 11.64 10.92
C PRO A 178 -12.81 11.28 11.79
N LEU A 179 -13.23 10.01 11.81
CA LEU A 179 -14.50 9.56 12.37
C LEU A 179 -14.36 8.91 13.75
N ARG A 180 -13.40 9.38 14.55
CA ARG A 180 -13.16 8.89 15.93
C ARG A 180 -14.44 8.98 16.76
N GLY A 181 -15.18 7.87 16.85
CA GLY A 181 -16.48 7.80 17.54
C GLY A 181 -17.64 7.23 16.71
N ALA A 182 -17.47 7.03 15.40
CA ALA A 182 -18.51 6.47 14.54
C ALA A 182 -18.53 4.93 14.49
N ALA A 183 -17.57 4.29 15.18
CA ALA A 183 -17.50 2.85 15.30
C ALA A 183 -18.34 2.34 16.48
N VAL A 184 -19.07 1.25 16.24
CA VAL A 184 -19.85 0.51 17.24
C VAL A 184 -19.56 -0.98 17.12
N GLN A 185 -19.80 -1.74 18.19
CA GLN A 185 -19.57 -3.18 18.22
C GLN A 185 -20.66 -3.90 19.00
N SER A 186 -20.83 -5.19 18.77
CA SER A 186 -21.91 -6.01 19.32
C SER A 186 -21.95 -6.06 20.84
N SER A 187 -20.79 -5.98 21.50
CA SER A 187 -20.64 -5.88 22.95
C SER A 187 -19.26 -5.31 23.30
N THR A 188 -19.04 -4.87 24.54
CA THR A 188 -17.72 -4.38 24.99
C THR A 188 -17.26 -5.11 26.23
N ALA A 189 -16.05 -5.66 26.18
CA ALA A 189 -15.37 -6.26 27.31
C ALA A 189 -14.11 -5.47 27.68
N LYS A 190 -13.72 -5.51 28.96
CA LYS A 190 -12.49 -4.89 29.50
C LYS A 190 -12.35 -3.37 29.25
N GLY A 191 -13.44 -2.69 28.85
CA GLY A 191 -13.42 -1.27 28.46
C GLY A 191 -12.78 -1.00 27.10
N TRP A 192 -12.55 -2.02 26.27
CA TRP A 192 -11.91 -1.90 24.96
C TRP A 192 -12.97 -1.60 23.90
N THR A 193 -13.28 -0.31 23.75
CA THR A 193 -14.37 0.21 22.92
C THR A 193 -14.08 0.09 21.42
N ALA A 194 -15.14 0.13 20.61
CA ALA A 194 -15.06 0.03 19.15
C ALA A 194 -14.17 1.10 18.49
N GLY A 195 -14.11 2.31 19.06
CA GLY A 195 -13.33 3.42 18.52
C GLY A 195 -11.82 3.22 18.55
N ARG A 196 -11.32 2.24 19.31
CA ARG A 196 -9.87 1.94 19.35
C ARG A 196 -9.33 1.45 18.01
N ALA A 197 -10.13 0.71 17.23
CA ALA A 197 -9.72 0.28 15.89
C ALA A 197 -9.68 1.40 14.85
N ILE A 198 -9.99 2.66 15.20
CA ILE A 198 -9.91 3.81 14.29
C ILE A 198 -9.22 4.99 14.97
N ASP A 199 -8.37 4.70 15.96
CA ASP A 199 -7.69 5.72 16.76
C ASP A 199 -6.40 6.24 16.11
N GLY A 200 -6.03 5.69 14.95
CA GLY A 200 -4.83 6.06 14.20
C GLY A 200 -3.56 5.36 14.68
N SER A 201 -3.65 4.46 15.65
CA SER A 201 -2.52 3.75 16.24
C SER A 201 -2.57 2.27 15.88
N CYS A 202 -1.60 1.84 15.07
CA CYS A 202 -1.39 0.41 14.77
C CYS A 202 -0.78 -0.38 15.95
N SER A 203 -0.85 0.13 17.18
CA SER A 203 -0.38 -0.61 18.35
C SER A 203 -1.23 -1.85 18.56
N SER A 204 -0.61 -3.02 18.46
CA SER A 204 -1.28 -4.32 18.56
C SER A 204 -1.35 -4.87 19.99
N GLY A 205 -0.99 -4.05 20.98
CA GLY A 205 -1.10 -4.33 22.41
C GLY A 205 -2.50 -4.09 22.98
N THR A 206 -2.63 -4.06 24.30
CA THR A 206 -3.95 -3.93 24.97
C THR A 206 -4.62 -2.58 24.80
N ASP A 207 -3.91 -1.57 24.33
CA ASP A 207 -4.30 -0.17 24.49
C ASP A 207 -5.03 0.38 23.26
N SER A 208 -4.72 -0.12 22.05
CA SER A 208 -5.37 0.26 20.78
C SER A 208 -6.31 -0.81 20.20
N CYS A 209 -6.44 -1.98 20.83
CA CYS A 209 -7.34 -3.01 20.30
C CYS A 209 -8.76 -2.93 20.88
N THR A 210 -9.75 -3.23 20.05
CA THR A 210 -11.16 -3.44 20.44
C THR A 210 -11.34 -4.81 21.10
N HIS A 211 -12.41 -5.01 21.87
CA HIS A 211 -12.73 -6.32 22.42
C HIS A 211 -14.23 -6.47 22.63
N THR A 212 -14.86 -7.40 21.92
CA THR A 212 -16.22 -7.84 22.27
C THR A 212 -16.20 -8.76 23.48
N SER A 213 -17.34 -8.95 24.14
CA SER A 213 -17.50 -10.14 24.98
C SER A 213 -17.42 -11.39 24.10
N GLU A 214 -17.11 -12.53 24.72
CA GLU A 214 -17.28 -13.82 24.05
C GLU A 214 -18.77 -14.04 23.82
N MET A 215 -19.15 -14.15 22.55
CA MET A 215 -20.56 -14.28 22.15
C MET A 215 -20.66 -14.92 20.78
N ASP A 216 -21.87 -15.34 20.43
CA ASP A 216 -22.18 -15.80 19.07
C ASP A 216 -22.20 -14.63 18.11
N ASN A 217 -21.58 -14.85 16.95
CA ASN A 217 -21.66 -13.93 15.81
C ASN A 217 -21.25 -12.48 16.14
N PRO A 218 -20.08 -12.25 16.78
CA PRO A 218 -19.66 -10.90 17.16
C PRO A 218 -19.42 -10.04 15.91
N TRP A 219 -19.67 -8.74 16.04
CA TRP A 219 -19.49 -7.79 14.95
C TRP A 219 -18.97 -6.44 15.42
N TRP A 220 -18.30 -5.76 14.50
CA TRP A 220 -17.87 -4.37 14.62
C TRP A 220 -18.31 -3.64 13.35
N ARG A 221 -18.77 -2.39 13.47
CA ARG A 221 -19.23 -1.58 12.34
C ARG A 221 -18.69 -0.16 12.44
N LEU A 222 -18.14 0.33 11.33
CA LEU A 222 -17.86 1.73 11.09
C LEU A 222 -19.00 2.37 10.29
N GLN A 223 -19.47 3.52 10.74
CA GLN A 223 -20.31 4.41 9.94
C GLN A 223 -19.45 5.54 9.36
N LEU A 224 -19.42 5.65 8.03
CA LEU A 224 -18.79 6.75 7.30
C LEU A 224 -19.71 8.00 7.32
N ASP A 225 -19.16 9.18 7.03
CA ASP A 225 -19.90 10.45 6.97
C ASP A 225 -20.68 10.66 5.67
N GLY A 226 -20.63 9.68 4.77
CA GLY A 226 -21.43 9.59 3.56
C GLY A 226 -21.21 8.26 2.86
N VAL A 227 -21.64 8.17 1.61
CA VAL A 227 -21.42 6.97 0.79
C VAL A 227 -20.07 7.09 0.09
N TYR A 228 -19.23 6.07 0.21
CA TYR A 228 -17.92 6.02 -0.43
C TYR A 228 -17.80 4.79 -1.33
N ARG A 229 -17.00 4.91 -2.39
CA ARG A 229 -16.44 3.77 -3.13
C ARG A 229 -15.22 3.27 -2.40
N VAL A 230 -15.39 2.28 -1.54
CA VAL A 230 -14.31 1.72 -0.72
C VAL A 230 -13.39 0.87 -1.58
N SER A 231 -12.15 1.30 -1.75
CA SER A 231 -11.14 0.66 -2.59
C SER A 231 -10.33 -0.37 -1.80
N VAL A 232 -9.83 0.02 -0.62
CA VAL A 232 -8.90 -0.78 0.18
C VAL A 232 -9.26 -0.66 1.65
N ILE A 233 -9.10 -1.76 2.38
CA ILE A 233 -9.16 -1.79 3.84
C ILE A 233 -7.87 -2.42 4.36
N GLU A 234 -7.23 -1.78 5.33
CA GLU A 234 -6.10 -2.35 6.07
C GLU A 234 -6.51 -2.69 7.49
N ILE A 235 -6.19 -3.89 7.96
CA ILE A 235 -6.61 -4.41 9.26
C ILE A 235 -5.40 -4.88 10.06
N THR A 236 -5.15 -4.25 11.19
CA THR A 236 -4.12 -4.68 12.14
C THR A 236 -4.70 -5.68 13.14
N ASN A 237 -4.12 -6.87 13.19
CA ASN A 237 -4.44 -7.91 14.17
C ASN A 237 -3.75 -7.65 15.52
N ARG A 238 -4.24 -8.32 16.55
CA ARG A 238 -3.66 -8.30 17.89
C ARG A 238 -2.34 -9.06 17.91
N ILE A 239 -1.42 -8.64 18.77
CA ILE A 239 -0.13 -9.31 18.99
C ILE A 239 -0.25 -10.68 19.71
N THR A 240 -1.45 -11.02 20.18
CA THR A 240 -1.77 -12.30 20.80
C THR A 240 -3.19 -12.70 20.41
N SER A 241 -3.42 -14.01 20.25
CA SER A 241 -4.72 -14.56 19.83
C SER A 241 -5.09 -14.17 18.39
N ARG A 242 -4.12 -14.24 17.47
CA ARG A 242 -4.32 -13.96 16.04
C ARG A 242 -5.50 -14.70 15.40
N ASP A 243 -5.79 -15.91 15.88
CA ASP A 243 -6.86 -16.80 15.41
C ASP A 243 -8.26 -16.18 15.52
N ARG A 244 -8.42 -15.14 16.34
CA ARG A 244 -9.69 -14.41 16.47
C ARG A 244 -10.13 -13.72 15.19
N LEU A 245 -9.21 -13.36 14.29
CA LEU A 245 -9.57 -12.77 12.98
C LEU A 245 -9.84 -13.78 11.87
N ASP A 246 -9.47 -15.05 12.03
CA ASP A 246 -9.76 -16.08 11.03
C ASP A 246 -11.27 -16.27 10.85
N GLY A 247 -11.75 -16.31 9.61
CA GLY A 247 -13.16 -16.41 9.25
C GLY A 247 -13.98 -15.13 9.46
N VAL A 248 -13.36 -13.98 9.78
CA VAL A 248 -14.09 -12.70 9.82
C VAL A 248 -14.44 -12.26 8.40
N GLU A 249 -15.72 -11.98 8.16
CA GLU A 249 -16.25 -11.44 6.91
C GLU A 249 -16.28 -9.91 6.96
N ILE A 250 -15.86 -9.27 5.86
CA ILE A 250 -15.94 -7.82 5.68
C ILE A 250 -17.11 -7.51 4.74
N HIS A 251 -18.05 -6.67 5.18
CA HIS A 251 -19.23 -6.27 4.39
C HIS A 251 -19.30 -4.76 4.21
N ILE A 252 -19.75 -4.31 3.05
CA ILE A 252 -19.81 -2.89 2.69
C ILE A 252 -21.16 -2.60 2.04
N GLY A 253 -21.87 -1.59 2.54
CA GLY A 253 -23.14 -1.17 1.96
C GLY A 253 -23.85 -0.07 2.74
N ASN A 254 -25.14 0.10 2.48
CA ASN A 254 -25.98 1.17 3.03
C ASN A 254 -27.10 0.66 3.95
N SER A 255 -27.25 -0.66 4.11
CA SER A 255 -28.31 -1.25 4.93
C SER A 255 -27.84 -1.43 6.38
N LEU A 256 -28.76 -1.23 7.33
CA LEU A 256 -28.61 -1.61 8.74
C LEU A 256 -29.39 -2.88 9.11
N VAL A 257 -30.00 -3.56 8.14
CA VAL A 257 -30.61 -4.88 8.38
C VAL A 257 -29.54 -5.82 8.94
N ASN A 258 -29.88 -6.55 10.01
CA ASN A 258 -28.95 -7.36 10.78
C ASN A 258 -27.68 -6.57 11.19
N ASN A 259 -27.85 -5.34 11.65
CA ASN A 259 -26.75 -4.42 11.98
C ASN A 259 -25.79 -4.13 10.81
N GLY A 260 -26.20 -4.34 9.56
CA GLY A 260 -25.37 -4.18 8.38
C GLY A 260 -24.50 -5.39 8.03
N ASN A 261 -24.62 -6.50 8.77
CA ASN A 261 -23.91 -7.74 8.48
C ASN A 261 -24.43 -8.46 7.22
N ASP A 262 -25.61 -8.05 6.71
CA ASP A 262 -26.19 -8.60 5.47
C ASP A 262 -25.82 -7.78 4.22
N ASN A 263 -25.01 -6.73 4.35
CA ASN A 263 -24.51 -5.99 3.19
C ASN A 263 -23.62 -6.89 2.31
N PRO A 264 -23.40 -6.54 1.02
CA PRO A 264 -22.49 -7.28 0.16
C PRO A 264 -21.12 -7.51 0.80
N ARG A 265 -20.61 -8.74 0.70
CA ARG A 265 -19.33 -9.14 1.27
C ARG A 265 -18.17 -8.75 0.37
N CYS A 266 -17.23 -7.96 0.89
CA CYS A 266 -15.96 -7.64 0.25
C CYS A 266 -14.99 -8.84 0.31
N ALA A 267 -14.77 -9.40 1.50
CA ALA A 267 -13.76 -10.45 1.71
C ALA A 267 -14.05 -11.32 2.93
N ILE A 268 -13.31 -12.42 3.04
CA ILE A 268 -13.17 -13.24 4.25
C ILE A 268 -11.69 -13.20 4.65
N ILE A 269 -11.42 -12.91 5.92
CA ILE A 269 -10.10 -12.95 6.51
C ILE A 269 -9.78 -14.40 6.89
N HIS A 270 -8.61 -14.92 6.53
CA HIS A 270 -8.21 -16.30 6.83
C HIS A 270 -7.02 -16.38 7.80
N ASP A 271 -6.00 -15.56 7.59
CA ASP A 271 -4.90 -15.49 8.54
C ASP A 271 -4.22 -14.13 8.47
N VAL A 272 -4.11 -13.48 9.63
CA VAL A 272 -3.30 -12.27 9.82
C VAL A 272 -2.37 -12.58 10.98
N PRO A 273 -1.05 -12.70 10.77
CA PRO A 273 -0.16 -13.05 11.87
C PRO A 273 -0.17 -12.02 13.01
N ASP A 274 0.31 -12.43 14.18
CA ASP A 274 0.23 -11.64 15.41
C ASP A 274 0.81 -10.24 15.21
N GLY A 275 0.00 -9.22 15.52
CA GLY A 275 0.38 -7.82 15.49
C GLY A 275 0.55 -7.21 14.10
N LEU A 276 0.21 -7.95 13.05
CA LEU A 276 0.43 -7.52 11.67
C LEU A 276 -0.80 -6.90 11.04
N THR A 277 -0.55 -6.17 9.95
CA THR A 277 -1.59 -5.58 9.13
C THR A 277 -1.79 -6.37 7.85
N GLN A 278 -3.03 -6.73 7.54
CA GLN A 278 -3.43 -7.27 6.25
C GLN A 278 -4.13 -6.20 5.42
N THR A 279 -3.80 -6.14 4.13
CA THR A 279 -4.49 -5.31 3.14
C THR A 279 -5.55 -6.15 2.42
N VAL A 280 -6.74 -5.59 2.26
CA VAL A 280 -7.86 -6.17 1.52
C VAL A 280 -8.31 -5.18 0.45
N HIS A 281 -8.40 -5.64 -0.81
CA HIS A 281 -8.95 -4.84 -1.90
C HIS A 281 -10.46 -5.10 -2.05
N CYS A 282 -11.26 -4.06 -1.87
CA CYS A 282 -12.72 -4.08 -2.01
C CYS A 282 -13.22 -3.48 -3.34
N TRP A 283 -12.31 -3.15 -4.25
CA TRP A 283 -12.61 -2.83 -5.65
C TRP A 283 -13.68 -1.75 -5.90
N GLY A 284 -13.80 -0.79 -4.98
CA GLY A 284 -14.71 0.34 -5.11
C GLY A 284 -16.16 0.04 -4.73
N MET A 285 -16.40 -0.98 -3.89
CA MET A 285 -17.73 -1.26 -3.33
C MET A 285 -18.32 -0.01 -2.67
N GLU A 286 -19.55 0.33 -3.03
CA GLU A 286 -20.24 1.52 -2.53
C GLU A 286 -20.94 1.24 -1.19
N GLY A 287 -20.65 2.05 -0.17
CA GLY A 287 -21.31 1.94 1.12
C GLY A 287 -20.99 3.08 2.09
N MET A 288 -21.92 3.31 3.02
CA MET A 288 -21.76 4.15 4.20
C MET A 288 -21.33 3.32 5.43
N TYR A 289 -21.58 2.01 5.42
CA TYR A 289 -21.24 1.10 6.51
C TYR A 289 -20.17 0.10 6.08
N VAL A 290 -19.15 -0.06 6.92
CA VAL A 290 -18.15 -1.13 6.82
C VAL A 290 -18.28 -2.01 8.05
N ASN A 291 -18.63 -3.27 7.84
CA ASN A 291 -18.87 -4.25 8.91
C ASN A 291 -17.79 -5.33 8.90
N PHE A 292 -17.34 -5.71 10.08
CA PHE A 292 -16.55 -6.90 10.36
C PHE A 292 -17.43 -7.85 11.15
N TYR A 293 -17.75 -9.00 10.57
CA TYR A 293 -18.73 -9.95 11.09
C TYR A 293 -18.11 -11.34 11.17
N LYS A 294 -18.18 -12.01 12.33
CA LYS A 294 -17.66 -13.37 12.47
C LYS A 294 -18.79 -14.39 12.60
N PRO A 295 -19.30 -14.96 11.50
CA PRO A 295 -20.45 -15.86 11.56
C PRO A 295 -20.11 -17.24 12.14
N PHE A 296 -21.14 -17.92 12.66
CA PHE A 296 -21.16 -19.32 13.10
C PHE A 296 -20.09 -19.69 14.13
N ASN A 297 -19.70 -18.75 14.98
CA ASN A 297 -18.65 -18.95 15.96
C ASN A 297 -18.95 -18.21 17.27
N THR A 298 -18.82 -18.91 18.40
CA THR A 298 -18.82 -18.31 19.74
C THR A 298 -17.39 -17.87 20.05
N THR A 299 -17.14 -16.57 19.98
CA THR A 299 -15.76 -16.07 20.02
C THR A 299 -15.71 -14.61 20.43
N VAL A 300 -14.49 -14.08 20.53
CA VAL A 300 -14.22 -12.66 20.71
C VAL A 300 -13.74 -12.09 19.38
N LEU A 301 -14.35 -10.98 18.96
CA LEU A 301 -13.81 -10.15 17.89
C LEU A 301 -12.87 -9.09 18.49
N THR A 302 -11.67 -8.98 17.91
CA THR A 302 -10.66 -7.99 18.28
C THR A 302 -10.03 -7.43 17.01
N LEU A 303 -10.09 -6.10 16.86
CA LEU A 303 -9.46 -5.34 15.78
C LEU A 303 -8.55 -4.30 16.42
N CYS A 304 -7.30 -4.16 15.97
CA CYS A 304 -6.36 -3.20 16.54
C CYS A 304 -6.27 -1.91 15.76
N GLU A 305 -6.44 -1.98 14.44
CA GLU A 305 -6.60 -0.79 13.62
C GLU A 305 -7.32 -1.22 12.33
N VAL A 306 -8.21 -0.36 11.83
CA VAL A 306 -8.95 -0.51 10.59
C VAL A 306 -8.81 0.81 9.84
N LYS A 307 -8.04 0.78 8.76
CA LYS A 307 -7.92 1.91 7.84
C LYS A 307 -8.80 1.61 6.64
N VAL A 308 -9.62 2.58 6.25
CA VAL A 308 -10.50 2.46 5.09
C VAL A 308 -10.09 3.52 4.09
N TYR A 309 -9.88 3.13 2.84
CA TYR A 309 -9.53 4.02 1.75
C TYR A 309 -10.62 3.96 0.69
N GLY A 310 -10.93 5.10 0.08
CA GLY A 310 -11.95 5.20 -0.94
C GLY A 310 -12.27 6.64 -1.30
N ASP A 311 -13.16 6.80 -2.28
CA ASP A 311 -13.56 8.10 -2.80
C ASP A 311 -15.02 8.41 -2.46
N PHE A 312 -15.30 9.65 -2.06
CA PHE A 312 -16.65 10.09 -1.74
C PHE A 312 -17.55 10.03 -2.97
N VAL A 313 -18.72 9.42 -2.83
CA VAL A 313 -19.76 9.42 -3.85
C VAL A 313 -20.60 10.68 -3.66
N ALA A 314 -20.31 11.71 -4.46
CA ALA A 314 -21.16 12.88 -4.55
C ALA A 314 -22.57 12.43 -4.97
N THR A 315 -23.52 12.50 -4.04
CA THR A 315 -24.92 12.37 -4.39
C THR A 315 -25.28 13.55 -5.28
N TYR A 316 -25.66 13.29 -6.54
CA TYR A 316 -26.31 14.30 -7.35
C TYR A 316 -27.58 14.73 -6.59
N ILE A 317 -27.54 15.90 -5.96
CA ILE A 317 -28.78 16.55 -5.56
C ILE A 317 -29.47 16.87 -6.88
N HIS A 318 -30.46 16.06 -7.26
CA HIS A 318 -31.41 16.41 -8.29
C HIS A 318 -32.17 17.60 -7.73
N THR A 319 -31.67 18.82 -7.97
CA THR A 319 -32.45 20.02 -7.75
C THR A 319 -33.59 19.95 -8.75
N SER A 320 -34.74 19.43 -8.30
CA SER A 320 -36.00 19.76 -8.95
C SER A 320 -36.23 21.24 -8.71
N VAL A 321 -35.61 22.07 -9.56
CA VAL A 321 -36.13 23.41 -9.81
C VAL A 321 -37.51 23.16 -10.39
N ALA A 322 -38.54 23.31 -9.54
CA ALA A 322 -39.89 23.48 -10.01
C ALA A 322 -39.88 24.74 -10.87
N VAL A 323 -39.80 24.57 -12.18
CA VAL A 323 -40.14 25.61 -13.13
C VAL A 323 -41.65 25.77 -12.99
N THR A 324 -42.08 26.68 -12.12
CA THR A 324 -43.44 27.18 -12.20
C THR A 324 -43.51 28.01 -13.47
N ASP A 325 -44.08 27.40 -14.51
CA ASP A 325 -44.58 28.08 -15.70
C ASP A 325 -45.54 29.19 -15.25
N VAL A 326 -45.05 30.43 -15.19
CA VAL A 326 -45.91 31.60 -15.11
C VAL A 326 -46.08 32.10 -16.53
N CYS A 327 -47.07 31.53 -17.22
CA CYS A 327 -47.65 32.12 -18.41
C CYS A 327 -48.13 33.54 -18.07
N THR A 328 -47.42 34.56 -18.54
CA THR A 328 -47.94 35.93 -18.55
C THR A 328 -48.02 36.39 -20.00
N VAL A 329 -49.27 36.49 -20.44
CA VAL A 329 -49.73 37.00 -21.73
C VAL A 329 -49.19 38.42 -21.96
N CYS A 330 -48.39 38.62 -23.01
CA CYS A 330 -48.19 39.95 -23.58
C CYS A 330 -49.37 40.25 -24.50
N MET A 331 -50.30 41.08 -24.02
CA MET A 331 -51.25 41.77 -24.90
C MET A 331 -50.48 42.80 -25.73
N PHE A 332 -50.47 42.63 -27.04
CA PHE A 332 -50.28 43.73 -27.98
C PHE A 332 -51.67 44.24 -28.38
N TYR A 333 -51.96 45.51 -28.08
CA TYR A 333 -52.97 46.27 -28.82
C TYR A 333 -52.24 47.29 -29.69
N VAL A 334 -52.71 47.36 -30.94
CA VAL A 334 -52.36 48.34 -31.99
C VAL A 334 -52.92 49.71 -31.63
#